data_AF-A0A356V5M0-F1
#
_entry.id   AF-A0A356V5M0-F1
#
_cell.length_a   1.000
_cell.length_b   1.000
_cell.length_c   1.000
_cell.angle_alpha   90.00
_cell.angle_beta   90.00
_cell.angle_gamma   90.00
#
_symmetry.space_group_name_H-M   'P 1'
#
loop_
_entity.id
_entity.type
_entity.pdbx_description
1 polymer ?
#
loop_
_entity_poly.entity_id
_entity_poly.type
_entity_poly.pdbx_seq_one_letter_code
_entity_poly.pdbx_strand_id
1 'polypeptide(L)'
;MKKILFATDLDARSDRALDRAMMIATALNAKLHILHVVENTWPRGAEKVALTEIENLVGISQKIHRISKEGQGVTPEIKVIRGKPAKEIVKEIKSIDPDLVIMGRGKDFTIEKIIIGTTVEKVIAKSDKPILVVKARPKAAYETCLVAFDNSTGSRSALETTLQIAPQANLIIVNAAEYLRAQSDELGNIEDLIHGHSSKIIEETITPDQKKPDLQILVDRGAATDVILTRVAEIKPDLVACGRTGKTGLKSLLPGSTAQVLLGHLPCDVLLAGVK
;
A
#
# COMPACT_ATOMS: atom_id res chain seq x y z
N MET A 1 9.95 9.58 -7.12
CA MET A 1 10.60 8.43 -6.46
C MET A 1 11.78 7.94 -7.30
N LYS A 2 12.88 7.52 -6.66
CA LYS A 2 14.10 7.01 -7.30
C LYS A 2 14.49 5.61 -6.80
N LYS A 3 14.14 5.21 -5.58
CA LYS A 3 14.50 3.91 -4.98
C LYS A 3 13.26 3.19 -4.48
N ILE A 4 13.10 1.93 -4.88
CA ILE A 4 12.01 1.06 -4.43
C ILE A 4 12.61 -0.17 -3.77
N LEU A 5 12.09 -0.55 -2.60
CA LEU A 5 12.41 -1.81 -1.94
C LEU A 5 11.25 -2.78 -2.08
N PHE A 6 11.45 -3.90 -2.78
CA PHE A 6 10.51 -5.01 -2.81
C PHE A 6 10.97 -6.09 -1.82
N ALA A 7 10.21 -6.30 -0.74
CA ALA A 7 10.47 -7.36 0.22
C ALA A 7 9.58 -8.58 -0.06
N THR A 8 10.21 -9.74 -0.21
CA THR A 8 9.54 -10.97 -0.63
C THR A 8 9.99 -12.17 0.18
N ASP A 9 9.10 -13.14 0.29
CA ASP A 9 9.32 -14.45 0.89
C ASP A 9 9.54 -15.57 -0.15
N LEU A 10 9.67 -15.17 -1.43
CA LEU A 10 9.80 -15.98 -2.64
C LEU A 10 8.74 -17.06 -2.84
N ASP A 11 7.62 -16.99 -2.12
CA ASP A 11 6.48 -17.88 -2.35
C ASP A 11 5.85 -17.57 -3.72
N ALA A 12 5.24 -18.55 -4.39
CA ALA A 12 4.45 -18.34 -5.60
C ALA A 12 3.39 -17.23 -5.44
N ARG A 13 2.93 -16.96 -4.21
CA ARG A 13 2.04 -15.82 -3.91
C ARG A 13 2.70 -14.46 -4.14
N SER A 14 4.01 -14.34 -3.86
CA SER A 14 4.83 -13.14 -4.03
C SER A 14 5.06 -12.77 -5.50
N ASP A 15 4.79 -13.66 -6.46
CA ASP A 15 4.90 -13.35 -7.89
C ASP A 15 4.11 -12.11 -8.29
N ARG A 16 2.92 -11.93 -7.69
CA ARG A 16 2.03 -10.80 -7.94
C ARG A 16 2.70 -9.48 -7.57
N ALA A 17 3.35 -9.47 -6.42
CA ALA A 17 4.02 -8.30 -5.87
C ALA A 17 5.31 -8.00 -6.63
N LEU A 18 6.02 -9.02 -7.11
CA LEU A 18 7.16 -8.84 -8.01
C LEU A 18 6.73 -8.21 -9.34
N ASP A 19 5.66 -8.72 -9.95
CA ASP A 19 5.12 -8.17 -11.21
C ASP A 19 4.77 -6.68 -11.04
N ARG A 20 4.13 -6.31 -9.93
CA ARG A 20 3.77 -4.92 -9.63
C ARG A 20 5.00 -4.06 -9.33
N ALA A 21 5.98 -4.58 -8.59
CA ALA A 21 7.21 -3.87 -8.27
C ALA A 21 8.01 -3.54 -9.53
N MET A 22 8.15 -4.51 -10.45
CA MET A 22 8.81 -4.28 -11.74
C MET A 22 8.07 -3.25 -12.59
N MET A 23 6.74 -3.32 -12.63
CA MET A 23 5.91 -2.37 -13.38
C MET A 23 6.06 -0.94 -12.86
N ILE A 24 5.96 -0.73 -11.54
CA ILE A 24 6.13 0.60 -10.93
C ILE A 24 7.58 1.09 -11.11
N ALA A 25 8.58 0.24 -10.87
CA ALA A 25 9.98 0.63 -11.00
C ALA A 25 10.30 1.05 -12.44
N THR A 26 9.79 0.32 -13.43
CA THR A 26 9.96 0.64 -14.85
C THR A 26 9.29 1.96 -15.21
N ALA A 27 8.01 2.14 -14.84
CA ALA A 27 7.26 3.36 -15.14
C ALA A 27 7.92 4.61 -14.54
N LEU A 28 8.59 4.48 -13.40
CA LEU A 28 9.27 5.57 -12.71
C LEU A 28 10.76 5.68 -13.03
N ASN A 29 11.31 4.78 -13.84
CA ASN A 29 12.75 4.60 -14.02
C ASN A 29 13.51 4.56 -12.67
N ALA A 30 12.91 3.89 -11.68
CA ALA A 30 13.40 3.83 -10.31
C ALA A 30 14.25 2.59 -10.11
N LYS A 31 15.31 2.71 -9.30
CA LYS A 31 16.14 1.58 -8.91
C LYS A 31 15.35 0.62 -8.02
N LEU A 32 15.25 -0.64 -8.43
CA LEU A 32 14.55 -1.69 -7.68
C LEU A 32 15.53 -2.53 -6.87
N HIS A 33 15.36 -2.53 -5.55
CA HIS A 33 16.05 -3.42 -4.63
C HIS A 33 15.11 -4.56 -4.25
N ILE A 34 15.50 -5.80 -4.50
CA ILE A 34 14.74 -6.99 -4.10
C ILE A 34 15.41 -7.58 -2.88
N LEU A 35 14.66 -7.70 -1.79
CA LEU A 35 15.12 -8.26 -0.54
C LEU A 35 14.39 -9.55 -0.22
N HIS A 36 15.15 -10.63 -0.07
CA HIS A 36 14.68 -11.85 0.55
C HIS A 36 15.34 -12.09 1.90
N VAL A 37 14.53 -12.45 2.90
CA VAL A 37 15.01 -12.82 4.23
C VAL A 37 14.71 -14.29 4.50
N VAL A 38 15.77 -15.09 4.52
CA VAL A 38 15.71 -16.50 4.91
C VAL A 38 15.62 -16.58 6.44
N GLU A 39 14.55 -17.19 6.95
CA GLU A 39 14.34 -17.31 8.38
C GLU A 39 15.30 -18.35 9.00
N ASN A 40 15.87 -18.03 10.17
CA ASN A 40 16.93 -18.81 10.82
C ASN A 40 16.49 -20.20 11.35
N THR A 41 15.23 -20.58 11.19
CA THR A 41 14.70 -21.85 11.70
C THR A 41 14.73 -22.91 10.61
N TRP A 42 15.90 -23.51 10.39
CA TRP A 42 16.00 -24.74 9.63
C TRP A 42 16.05 -25.90 10.63
N PRO A 43 15.00 -26.74 10.72
CA PRO A 43 15.06 -27.96 11.53
C PRO A 43 16.23 -28.85 11.08
N ARG A 44 16.72 -29.74 11.95
CA ARG A 44 17.63 -30.82 11.51
C ARG A 44 16.89 -31.65 10.43
N GLY A 45 17.52 -31.85 9.26
CA GLY A 45 16.89 -32.48 8.09
C GLY A 45 16.31 -31.50 7.04
N ALA A 46 16.67 -30.20 7.11
CA ALA A 46 16.19 -29.13 6.23
C ALA A 46 16.70 -29.16 4.76
N GLU A 47 17.20 -30.28 4.25
CA GLU A 47 17.64 -30.41 2.85
C GLU A 47 16.53 -30.02 1.87
N LYS A 48 15.30 -30.47 2.14
CA LYS A 48 14.12 -30.12 1.33
C LYS A 48 13.79 -28.63 1.38
N VAL A 49 13.95 -27.99 2.55
CA VAL A 49 13.72 -26.54 2.71
C VAL A 49 14.77 -25.75 1.95
N ALA A 50 16.03 -26.16 2.01
CA ALA A 50 17.14 -25.53 1.28
C ALA A 50 16.98 -25.67 -0.24
N LEU A 51 16.56 -26.85 -0.73
CA LEU A 51 16.29 -27.08 -2.16
C LEU A 51 15.17 -26.17 -2.68
N THR A 52 14.04 -26.10 -1.97
CA THR A 52 12.94 -25.21 -2.35
C THR A 52 13.36 -23.74 -2.35
N GLU A 53 14.20 -23.31 -1.40
CA GLU A 53 14.73 -21.96 -1.36
C GLU A 53 15.62 -21.65 -2.57
N ILE A 54 16.49 -22.59 -2.96
CA ILE A 54 17.33 -22.49 -4.15
C ILE A 54 16.46 -22.44 -5.41
N GLU A 55 15.46 -23.32 -5.54
CA GLU A 55 14.53 -23.33 -6.67
C GLU A 55 13.79 -22.01 -6.82
N ASN A 56 13.32 -21.43 -5.72
CA ASN A 56 12.64 -20.13 -5.71
C ASN A 56 13.58 -18.99 -6.13
N LEU A 57 14.82 -18.98 -5.64
CA LEU A 57 15.84 -18.00 -6.03
C LEU A 57 16.19 -18.11 -7.52
N VAL A 58 16.34 -19.33 -8.04
CA VAL A 58 16.57 -19.59 -9.47
C VAL A 58 15.37 -19.13 -10.29
N GLY A 59 14.14 -19.45 -9.87
CA GLY A 59 12.92 -19.04 -10.55
C GLY A 59 12.78 -17.52 -10.66
N ILE A 60 13.10 -16.80 -9.58
CA ILE A 60 13.09 -15.33 -9.58
C ILE A 60 14.22 -14.76 -10.44
N SER A 61 15.42 -15.33 -10.38
CA SER A 61 16.53 -14.93 -11.26
C SER A 61 16.16 -15.10 -12.74
N GLN A 62 15.55 -16.23 -13.11
CA GLN A 62 15.07 -16.47 -14.47
C GLN A 62 13.96 -15.49 -14.89
N LYS A 63 13.00 -15.21 -13.99
CA LYS A 63 11.92 -14.26 -14.24
C LYS A 63 12.44 -12.84 -14.44
N ILE A 64 13.38 -12.41 -13.60
CA ILE A 64 14.07 -11.12 -13.72
C ILE A 64 14.86 -11.07 -15.03
N HIS A 65 15.59 -12.14 -15.37
CA HIS A 65 16.37 -12.22 -16.60
C HIS A 65 15.48 -12.10 -17.84
N ARG A 66 14.29 -12.73 -17.83
CA ARG A 66 13.31 -12.62 -18.90
C ARG A 66 12.81 -11.17 -19.07
N ILE A 67 12.38 -10.54 -17.97
CA ILE A 67 11.88 -9.15 -17.99
C ILE A 67 12.99 -8.17 -18.44
N SER A 68 14.24 -8.41 -18.04
CA SER A 68 15.39 -7.59 -18.43
C SER A 68 15.74 -7.75 -19.91
N LYS A 69 15.72 -8.97 -20.46
CA LYS A 69 16.01 -9.23 -21.89
C LYS A 69 14.95 -8.71 -22.84
N GLU A 70 13.71 -8.61 -22.40
CA GLU A 70 12.61 -8.05 -23.20
C GLU A 70 12.73 -6.52 -23.39
N GLY A 71 13.80 -5.88 -22.87
CA GLY A 71 14.15 -4.48 -23.16
C GLY A 71 13.24 -3.44 -22.49
N GLN A 72 12.37 -3.88 -21.58
CA GLN A 72 11.32 -3.06 -20.97
C GLN A 72 11.55 -2.78 -19.48
N GLY A 73 12.74 -2.93 -18.92
CA GLY A 73 12.84 -3.04 -17.45
C GLY A 73 14.09 -2.49 -16.77
N VAL A 74 13.88 -2.17 -15.49
CA VAL A 74 14.94 -1.93 -14.50
C VAL A 74 15.64 -3.25 -14.20
N THR A 75 16.97 -3.25 -14.12
CA THR A 75 17.72 -4.41 -13.59
C THR A 75 17.72 -4.32 -12.07
N PRO A 76 17.04 -5.23 -11.35
CA PRO A 76 16.96 -5.15 -9.91
C PRO A 76 18.26 -5.59 -9.22
N GLU A 77 18.56 -4.96 -8.09
CA GLU A 77 19.60 -5.44 -7.18
C GLU A 77 18.98 -6.41 -6.18
N ILE A 78 19.41 -7.68 -6.24
CA ILE A 78 18.88 -8.74 -5.38
C ILE A 78 19.81 -8.93 -4.19
N LYS A 79 19.23 -8.92 -2.99
CA LYS A 79 19.92 -9.19 -1.74
C LYS A 79 19.19 -10.28 -0.97
N VAL A 80 19.91 -11.34 -0.64
CA VAL A 80 19.42 -12.45 0.20
C VAL A 80 20.17 -12.42 1.52
N ILE A 81 19.43 -12.33 2.62
CA ILE A 81 20.01 -12.29 3.98
C ILE A 81 19.31 -13.29 4.89
N ARG A 82 19.99 -13.64 5.98
CA ARG A 82 19.44 -14.51 7.04
C ARG A 82 19.02 -13.70 8.25
N GLY A 83 17.87 -14.00 8.83
CA GLY A 83 17.41 -13.34 10.05
C GLY A 83 15.91 -13.44 10.30
N LYS A 84 15.40 -12.54 11.14
CA LYS A 84 13.95 -12.40 11.37
C LYS A 84 13.37 -11.44 10.31
N PRO A 85 12.44 -11.85 9.43
CA PRO A 85 12.01 -11.06 8.26
C PRO A 85 11.69 -9.60 8.56
N ALA A 86 10.75 -9.33 9.49
CA ALA A 86 10.37 -7.96 9.81
C ALA A 86 11.52 -7.11 10.39
N LYS A 87 12.45 -7.71 11.13
CA LYS A 87 13.61 -7.00 11.70
C LYS A 87 14.58 -6.60 10.60
N GLU A 88 14.90 -7.54 9.72
CA GLU A 88 15.86 -7.29 8.65
C GLU A 88 15.29 -6.38 7.57
N ILE A 89 13.99 -6.51 7.21
CA ILE A 89 13.33 -5.58 6.29
C ILE A 89 13.41 -4.14 6.82
N VAL A 90 13.07 -3.91 8.09
CA VAL A 90 13.15 -2.57 8.70
C VAL A 90 14.59 -2.04 8.72
N LYS A 91 15.58 -2.91 8.93
CA LYS A 91 17.00 -2.53 8.87
C LYS A 91 17.40 -2.11 7.45
N GLU A 92 16.98 -2.86 6.43
CA GLU A 92 17.26 -2.52 5.03
C GLU A 92 16.52 -1.26 4.57
N ILE A 93 15.29 -1.01 5.06
CA ILE A 93 14.60 0.26 4.84
C ILE A 93 15.45 1.44 5.33
N LYS A 94 16.07 1.33 6.51
CA LYS A 94 16.96 2.38 7.03
C LYS A 94 18.26 2.52 6.25
N SER A 95 18.79 1.40 5.73
CA SER A 95 20.07 1.40 5.00
C SER A 95 19.92 1.89 3.56
N ILE A 96 18.86 1.47 2.87
CA ILE A 96 18.59 1.81 1.47
C ILE A 96 17.91 3.18 1.39
N ASP A 97 17.11 3.53 2.39
CA ASP A 97 16.26 4.72 2.43
C ASP A 97 15.36 4.79 1.18
N PRO A 98 14.48 3.80 0.94
CA PRO A 98 13.65 3.76 -0.25
C PRO A 98 12.52 4.80 -0.16
N ASP A 99 12.05 5.26 -1.32
CA ASP A 99 10.87 6.14 -1.42
C ASP A 99 9.56 5.35 -1.30
N LEU A 100 9.60 4.05 -1.60
CA LEU A 100 8.47 3.12 -1.52
C LEU A 100 8.95 1.72 -1.14
N VAL A 101 8.22 1.08 -0.23
CA VAL A 101 8.37 -0.34 0.09
C VAL A 101 7.19 -1.11 -0.50
N ILE A 102 7.45 -2.18 -1.23
CA ILE A 102 6.44 -3.05 -1.82
C ILE A 102 6.53 -4.42 -1.14
N MET A 103 5.38 -4.97 -0.75
CA MET A 103 5.27 -6.29 -0.13
C MET A 103 4.08 -7.05 -0.73
N GLY A 104 4.17 -8.37 -0.80
CA GLY A 104 3.01 -9.22 -1.09
C GLY A 104 2.16 -9.46 0.16
N ARG A 105 1.07 -10.24 -0.02
CA ARG A 105 0.34 -10.81 1.12
C ARG A 105 1.28 -11.74 1.90
N GLY A 106 1.44 -11.53 3.20
CA GLY A 106 2.31 -12.38 4.01
C GLY A 106 1.83 -13.83 4.09
N LYS A 107 2.75 -14.76 4.44
CA LYS A 107 2.50 -16.21 4.46
C LYS A 107 1.30 -16.64 5.30
N ASP A 108 1.08 -15.99 6.44
CA ASP A 108 -0.01 -16.28 7.39
C ASP A 108 -1.34 -15.61 7.01
N PHE A 109 -1.47 -15.10 5.79
CA PHE A 109 -2.75 -14.57 5.32
C PHE A 109 -3.77 -15.70 5.21
N THR A 110 -4.78 -15.67 6.07
CA THR A 110 -5.91 -16.60 6.05
C THR A 110 -7.18 -15.84 5.68
N ILE A 111 -7.87 -16.30 4.62
CA ILE A 111 -9.14 -15.72 4.15
C ILE A 111 -10.19 -15.69 5.28
N GLU A 112 -10.18 -16.70 6.15
CA GLU A 112 -11.13 -16.86 7.27
C GLU A 112 -10.90 -15.88 8.43
N LYS A 113 -9.70 -15.31 8.60
CA LYS A 113 -9.38 -14.42 9.74
C LYS A 113 -8.96 -13.01 9.35
N ILE A 114 -8.74 -12.75 8.05
CA ILE A 114 -8.40 -11.41 7.54
C ILE A 114 -7.12 -10.83 8.18
N ILE A 115 -6.31 -11.68 8.83
CA ILE A 115 -5.03 -11.27 9.44
C ILE A 115 -4.02 -11.12 8.31
N ILE A 116 -3.40 -9.96 8.22
CA ILE A 116 -2.29 -9.77 7.31
C ILE A 116 -1.06 -10.37 7.95
N GLY A 117 -0.34 -11.18 7.17
CA GLY A 117 0.81 -11.93 7.69
C GLY A 117 1.70 -11.06 8.57
N THR A 118 2.10 -11.62 9.72
CA THR A 118 2.62 -10.85 10.86
C THR A 118 3.86 -10.01 10.52
N THR A 119 4.58 -10.36 9.46
CA THR A 119 5.72 -9.59 8.94
C THR A 119 5.30 -8.24 8.36
N VAL A 120 4.24 -8.18 7.55
CA VAL A 120 3.77 -6.93 6.92
C VAL A 120 3.30 -5.95 7.99
N GLU A 121 2.50 -6.40 8.96
CA GLU A 121 2.05 -5.58 10.08
C GLU A 121 3.22 -5.01 10.90
N LYS A 122 4.21 -5.87 11.23
CA LYS A 122 5.42 -5.45 11.96
C LYS A 122 6.29 -4.46 11.19
N VAL A 123 6.36 -4.57 9.86
CA VAL A 123 7.08 -3.62 9.01
C VAL A 123 6.33 -2.29 8.96
N ILE A 124 5.01 -2.30 8.74
CA ILE A 124 4.19 -1.09 8.74
C ILE A 124 4.25 -0.36 10.09
N ALA A 125 4.26 -1.11 11.19
CA ALA A 125 4.40 -0.58 12.54
C ALA A 125 5.75 0.14 12.82
N LYS A 126 6.80 -0.18 12.05
CA LYS A 126 8.18 0.24 12.35
C LYS A 126 8.86 1.05 11.24
N SER A 127 8.27 1.09 10.05
CA SER A 127 8.75 1.88 8.92
C SER A 127 8.11 3.26 8.93
N ASP A 128 8.88 4.25 8.49
CA ASP A 128 8.48 5.62 8.19
C ASP A 128 8.22 5.85 6.69
N LYS A 129 8.46 4.85 5.84
CA LYS A 129 8.29 4.91 4.38
C LYS A 129 6.90 4.50 3.94
N PRO A 130 6.38 5.00 2.81
CA PRO A 130 5.17 4.46 2.20
C PRO A 130 5.30 2.95 1.93
N ILE A 131 4.26 2.17 2.24
CA ILE A 131 4.21 0.72 2.04
C ILE A 131 3.01 0.38 1.17
N LEU A 132 3.28 -0.24 0.03
CA LEU A 132 2.29 -0.84 -0.87
C LEU A 132 2.20 -2.34 -0.59
N VAL A 133 1.01 -2.81 -0.23
CA VAL A 133 0.70 -4.22 -0.07
C VAL A 133 -0.07 -4.70 -1.30
N VAL A 134 0.57 -5.55 -2.10
CA VAL A 134 0.01 -6.08 -3.34
C VAL A 134 -0.81 -7.34 -3.06
N LYS A 135 -2.08 -7.32 -3.45
CA LYS A 135 -3.06 -8.38 -3.22
C LYS A 135 -3.46 -9.10 -4.50
N ALA A 136 -3.46 -8.41 -5.64
CA ALA A 136 -3.86 -8.95 -6.94
C ALA A 136 -2.68 -9.02 -7.92
N ARG A 137 -2.74 -9.93 -8.91
CA ARG A 137 -1.74 -9.95 -9.99
C ARG A 137 -2.04 -8.76 -10.92
N PRO A 138 -1.07 -7.87 -11.17
CA PRO A 138 -1.29 -6.76 -12.09
C PRO A 138 -1.42 -7.26 -13.53
N LYS A 139 -2.38 -6.71 -14.27
CA LYS A 139 -2.49 -6.86 -15.74
C LYS A 139 -2.02 -5.62 -16.48
N ALA A 140 -2.13 -4.46 -15.85
CA ALA A 140 -1.73 -3.16 -16.38
C ALA A 140 -1.36 -2.22 -15.20
N ALA A 141 -0.98 -0.98 -15.55
CA ALA A 141 -0.90 0.12 -14.59
C ALA A 141 -2.25 0.29 -13.84
N TYR A 142 -2.23 0.95 -12.70
CA TYR A 142 -3.47 1.25 -11.99
C TYR A 142 -4.37 2.13 -12.86
N GLU A 143 -5.63 1.74 -13.01
CA GLU A 143 -6.64 2.46 -13.77
C GLU A 143 -7.49 3.32 -12.84
N THR A 144 -7.91 2.78 -11.69
CA THR A 144 -8.69 3.54 -10.70
C THR A 144 -8.04 3.47 -9.32
N CYS A 145 -7.81 4.64 -8.72
CA CYS A 145 -7.23 4.78 -7.38
C CYS A 145 -8.19 5.55 -6.46
N LEU A 146 -8.48 4.96 -5.31
CA LEU A 146 -9.26 5.59 -4.24
C LEU A 146 -8.34 6.03 -3.11
N VAL A 147 -8.38 7.31 -2.73
CA VAL A 147 -7.61 7.84 -1.60
C VAL A 147 -8.57 8.20 -0.47
N ALA A 148 -8.46 7.49 0.65
CA ALA A 148 -9.14 7.84 1.89
C ALA A 148 -8.45 9.07 2.50
N PHE A 149 -9.20 10.17 2.58
CA PHE A 149 -8.62 11.48 2.82
C PHE A 149 -9.32 12.20 3.97
N ASP A 150 -8.57 12.46 5.03
CA ASP A 150 -9.04 13.18 6.22
C ASP A 150 -8.26 14.50 6.43
N ASN A 151 -7.47 14.93 5.44
CA ASN A 151 -6.59 16.08 5.50
C ASN A 151 -5.45 16.00 6.55
N SER A 152 -5.21 14.82 7.15
CA SER A 152 -4.03 14.58 7.97
C SER A 152 -2.74 14.54 7.13
N THR A 153 -1.59 14.64 7.79
CA THR A 153 -0.29 14.43 7.15
C THR A 153 -0.19 13.05 6.48
N GLY A 154 -0.79 12.04 7.09
CA GLY A 154 -0.84 10.68 6.56
C GLY A 154 -1.64 10.58 5.26
N SER A 155 -2.85 11.14 5.21
CA SER A 155 -3.66 11.09 3.98
C SER A 155 -3.11 11.97 2.86
N ARG A 156 -2.49 13.11 3.18
CA ARG A 156 -1.75 13.93 2.20
C ARG A 156 -0.56 13.17 1.59
N SER A 157 0.22 12.49 2.43
CA SER A 157 1.31 11.64 1.97
C SER A 157 0.78 10.47 1.11
N ALA A 158 -0.39 9.92 1.44
CA ALA A 158 -1.02 8.85 0.66
C ALA A 158 -1.47 9.35 -0.72
N LEU A 159 -2.07 10.53 -0.79
CA LEU A 159 -2.42 11.20 -2.05
C LEU A 159 -1.20 11.43 -2.92
N GLU A 160 -0.15 12.04 -2.36
CA GLU A 160 1.09 12.33 -3.08
C GLU A 160 1.74 11.06 -3.63
N THR A 161 1.87 10.03 -2.78
CA THR A 161 2.45 8.74 -3.16
C THR A 161 1.62 8.06 -4.26
N THR A 162 0.29 8.14 -4.18
CA THR A 162 -0.62 7.59 -5.20
C THR A 162 -0.42 8.29 -6.55
N LEU A 163 -0.36 9.62 -6.57
CA LEU A 163 -0.12 10.39 -7.79
C LEU A 163 1.23 10.07 -8.43
N GLN A 164 2.27 9.82 -7.61
CA GLN A 164 3.57 9.42 -8.12
C GLN A 164 3.55 8.02 -8.75
N ILE A 165 2.92 7.03 -8.13
CA ILE A 165 2.94 5.64 -8.64
C ILE A 165 1.86 5.33 -9.68
N ALA A 166 0.82 6.18 -9.75
CA ALA A 166 -0.32 6.03 -10.64
C ALA A 166 -0.69 7.38 -11.31
N PRO A 167 0.24 8.01 -12.06
CA PRO A 167 0.03 9.35 -12.61
C PRO A 167 -1.11 9.42 -13.63
N GLN A 168 -1.47 8.30 -14.27
CA GLN A 168 -2.54 8.22 -15.26
C GLN A 168 -3.84 7.59 -14.74
N ALA A 169 -3.90 7.17 -13.47
CA ALA A 169 -5.11 6.57 -12.92
C ALA A 169 -6.20 7.60 -12.66
N ASN A 170 -7.45 7.22 -12.85
CA ASN A 170 -8.62 7.95 -12.39
C ASN A 170 -8.55 8.06 -10.87
N LEU A 171 -8.52 9.29 -10.35
CA LEU A 171 -8.32 9.55 -8.94
C LEU A 171 -9.64 9.90 -8.27
N ILE A 172 -9.97 9.16 -7.21
CA ILE A 172 -11.17 9.38 -6.41
C ILE A 172 -10.74 9.62 -4.97
N ILE A 173 -11.03 10.81 -4.45
CA ILE A 173 -10.81 11.13 -3.04
C ILE A 173 -12.10 10.87 -2.28
N VAL A 174 -12.01 10.10 -1.21
CA VAL A 174 -13.15 9.78 -0.34
C VAL A 174 -12.89 10.33 1.05
N ASN A 175 -13.77 11.20 1.53
CA ASN A 175 -13.78 11.70 2.89
C ASN A 175 -15.00 11.20 3.64
N ALA A 176 -14.80 10.72 4.85
CA ALA A 176 -15.88 10.37 5.75
C ALA A 176 -16.12 11.53 6.72
N ALA A 177 -17.32 12.11 6.66
CA ALA A 177 -17.78 13.13 7.58
C ALA A 177 -18.52 12.44 8.75
N GLU A 178 -17.91 12.49 9.94
CA GLU A 178 -18.56 12.06 11.18
C GLU A 178 -19.43 13.20 11.73
N TYR A 179 -20.74 13.05 11.62
CA TYR A 179 -21.71 14.02 12.15
C TYR A 179 -22.08 13.65 13.58
N LEU A 180 -21.88 14.56 14.53
CA LEU A 180 -22.54 14.48 15.84
C LEU A 180 -24.05 14.53 15.61
N ARG A 181 -24.82 13.66 16.28
CA ARG A 181 -26.28 13.53 16.11
C ARG A 181 -26.99 14.85 16.44
N ALA A 182 -27.26 15.68 15.43
CA ALA A 182 -28.24 16.75 15.51
C ALA A 182 -29.66 16.16 15.35
N GLN A 183 -30.67 16.79 15.95
CA GLN A 183 -32.08 16.40 15.84
C GLN A 183 -32.62 16.61 14.41
N SER A 184 -33.70 15.89 14.09
CA SER A 184 -34.16 15.52 12.74
C SER A 184 -34.40 16.64 11.73
N ASP A 185 -34.71 17.87 12.18
CA ASP A 185 -35.38 18.84 11.30
C ASP A 185 -34.43 19.93 10.74
N GLU A 186 -33.20 20.04 11.26
CA GLU A 186 -32.15 20.95 10.75
C GLU A 186 -31.07 20.25 9.89
N LEU A 187 -31.18 18.92 9.74
CA LEU A 187 -30.13 18.06 9.18
C LEU A 187 -29.79 18.33 7.71
N GLY A 188 -30.77 18.59 6.85
CA GLY A 188 -30.50 18.77 5.41
C GLY A 188 -29.55 19.94 5.14
N ASN A 189 -29.83 21.10 5.74
CA ASN A 189 -28.99 22.30 5.59
C ASN A 189 -27.60 22.12 6.22
N ILE A 190 -27.49 21.39 7.33
CA ILE A 190 -26.21 21.12 8.02
C ILE A 190 -25.37 20.10 7.23
N GLU A 191 -25.99 19.07 6.66
CA GLU A 191 -25.33 18.08 5.81
C GLU A 191 -24.76 18.70 4.54
N ASP A 192 -25.56 19.49 3.81
CA ASP A 192 -25.08 20.21 2.62
C ASP A 192 -23.95 21.19 2.96
N LEU A 193 -24.05 21.87 4.11
CA LEU A 193 -23.01 22.79 4.57
C LEU A 193 -21.70 22.09 4.93
N ILE A 194 -21.76 20.93 5.59
CA ILE A 194 -20.58 20.14 5.97
C ILE A 194 -19.98 19.44 4.76
N HIS A 195 -20.81 18.91 3.86
CA HIS A 195 -20.39 18.36 2.58
C HIS A 195 -19.66 19.42 1.76
N GLY A 196 -20.25 20.61 1.62
CA GLY A 196 -19.65 21.76 0.94
C GLY A 196 -18.33 22.19 1.59
N HIS A 197 -18.27 22.32 2.92
CA HIS A 197 -17.04 22.68 3.63
C HIS A 197 -15.95 21.63 3.47
N SER A 198 -16.27 20.34 3.62
CA SER A 198 -15.28 19.26 3.53
C SER A 198 -14.73 19.16 2.12
N SER A 199 -15.60 19.25 1.11
CA SER A 199 -15.19 19.27 -0.30
C SER A 199 -14.27 20.44 -0.59
N LYS A 200 -14.64 21.65 -0.12
CA LYS A 200 -13.82 22.86 -0.29
C LYS A 200 -12.45 22.74 0.37
N ILE A 201 -12.38 22.24 1.61
CA ILE A 201 -11.10 22.02 2.31
C ILE A 201 -10.20 21.06 1.54
N ILE A 202 -10.77 20.02 0.96
CA ILE A 202 -10.04 19.05 0.13
C ILE A 202 -9.53 19.73 -1.14
N GLU A 203 -10.39 20.46 -1.86
CA GLU A 203 -10.03 21.22 -3.06
C GLU A 203 -8.94 22.26 -2.83
N GLU A 204 -8.96 22.93 -1.68
CA GLU A 204 -7.92 23.89 -1.25
C GLU A 204 -6.61 23.20 -0.85
N THR A 205 -6.68 21.94 -0.40
CA THR A 205 -5.49 21.16 -0.02
C THR A 205 -4.80 20.56 -1.25
N ILE A 206 -5.56 20.20 -2.28
CA ILE A 206 -5.02 19.64 -3.53
C ILE A 206 -4.27 20.75 -4.27
N THR A 207 -2.96 20.57 -4.43
CA THR A 207 -2.16 21.54 -5.17
C THR A 207 -2.52 21.54 -6.66
N PRO A 208 -2.26 22.62 -7.42
CA PRO A 208 -2.59 22.66 -8.85
C PRO A 208 -2.08 21.47 -9.66
N ASP A 209 -0.86 20.99 -9.36
CA ASP A 209 -0.24 19.83 -10.02
C ASP A 209 -0.91 18.50 -9.66
N GLN A 210 -1.70 18.46 -8.59
CA GLN A 210 -2.46 17.29 -8.14
C GLN A 210 -3.90 17.28 -8.67
N LYS A 211 -4.37 18.37 -9.27
CA LYS A 211 -5.70 18.45 -9.88
C LYS A 211 -5.71 17.71 -11.22
N LYS A 212 -6.12 16.44 -11.18
CA LYS A 212 -6.39 15.69 -12.41
C LYS A 212 -7.71 16.16 -13.06
N PRO A 213 -7.83 16.14 -14.40
CA PRO A 213 -9.05 16.56 -15.09
C PRO A 213 -10.30 15.79 -14.67
N ASP A 214 -10.11 14.55 -14.23
CA ASP A 214 -11.13 13.57 -13.86
C ASP A 214 -11.16 13.29 -12.35
N LEU A 215 -10.52 14.13 -11.53
CA LEU A 215 -10.53 14.00 -10.08
C LEU A 215 -11.96 14.09 -9.54
N GLN A 216 -12.37 13.05 -8.82
CA GLN A 216 -13.65 13.02 -8.11
C GLN A 216 -13.42 13.17 -6.60
N ILE A 217 -14.22 14.02 -5.95
CA ILE A 217 -14.23 14.15 -4.49
C ILE A 217 -15.60 13.69 -4.01
N LEU A 218 -15.61 12.63 -3.21
CA LEU A 218 -16.80 12.05 -2.61
C LEU A 218 -16.74 12.28 -1.09
N VAL A 219 -17.74 12.95 -0.53
CA VAL A 219 -17.87 13.16 0.91
C VAL A 219 -19.11 12.42 1.39
N ASP A 220 -18.92 11.36 2.15
CA ASP A 220 -20.03 10.56 2.66
C ASP A 220 -20.16 10.67 4.17
N ARG A 221 -21.39 10.47 4.63
CA ARG A 221 -21.72 10.38 6.05
C ARG A 221 -21.39 9.01 6.62
N GLY A 222 -20.65 8.98 7.72
CA GLY A 222 -20.46 7.77 8.52
C GLY A 222 -19.06 7.63 9.08
N ALA A 223 -18.82 6.48 9.73
CA ALA A 223 -17.49 6.10 10.17
C ALA A 223 -16.60 5.84 8.95
N ALA A 224 -15.33 6.23 9.03
CA ALA A 224 -14.40 6.15 7.90
C ALA A 224 -14.32 4.76 7.26
N THR A 225 -14.27 3.70 8.06
CA THR A 225 -14.20 2.33 7.55
C THR A 225 -15.41 1.96 6.72
N ASP A 226 -16.61 2.32 7.17
CA ASP A 226 -17.86 1.91 6.55
C ASP A 226 -18.06 2.65 5.22
N VAL A 227 -17.77 3.96 5.21
CA VAL A 227 -17.76 4.79 4.00
C VAL A 227 -16.79 4.22 2.97
N ILE A 228 -15.53 3.97 3.37
CA ILE A 228 -14.50 3.50 2.43
C ILE A 228 -14.84 2.10 1.91
N LEU A 229 -15.29 1.18 2.77
CA LEU A 229 -15.68 -0.17 2.34
C LEU A 229 -16.86 -0.15 1.37
N THR A 230 -17.86 0.71 1.62
CA THR A 230 -19.01 0.90 0.73
C THR A 230 -18.55 1.39 -0.63
N ARG A 231 -17.75 2.46 -0.67
CA ARG A 231 -17.20 3.00 -1.93
C ARG A 231 -16.31 2.02 -2.67
N VAL A 232 -15.52 1.20 -1.97
CA VAL A 232 -14.73 0.15 -2.61
C VAL A 232 -15.63 -0.92 -3.24
N ALA A 233 -16.74 -1.30 -2.60
CA ALA A 233 -17.67 -2.28 -3.17
C ALA A 233 -18.37 -1.75 -4.44
N GLU A 234 -18.70 -0.47 -4.47
CA GLU A 234 -19.35 0.21 -5.61
C GLU A 234 -18.36 0.45 -6.77
N ILE A 235 -17.22 1.07 -6.48
CA ILE A 235 -16.25 1.55 -7.47
C ILE A 235 -15.32 0.42 -7.94
N LYS A 236 -14.98 -0.51 -7.04
CA LYS A 236 -13.98 -1.58 -7.25
C LYS A 236 -12.62 -1.04 -7.75
N PRO A 237 -11.99 -0.11 -7.00
CA PRO A 237 -10.69 0.45 -7.39
C PRO A 237 -9.59 -0.61 -7.40
N ASP A 238 -8.55 -0.38 -8.21
CA ASP A 238 -7.37 -1.24 -8.26
C ASP A 238 -6.46 -1.04 -7.04
N LEU A 239 -6.47 0.19 -6.51
CA LEU A 239 -5.67 0.64 -5.38
C LEU A 239 -6.50 1.48 -4.42
N VAL A 240 -6.41 1.17 -3.13
CA VAL A 240 -6.86 2.05 -2.05
C VAL A 240 -5.67 2.57 -1.28
N ALA A 241 -5.55 3.89 -1.17
CA ALA A 241 -4.51 4.55 -0.40
C ALA A 241 -5.08 5.23 0.84
N CYS A 242 -4.39 5.12 1.97
CA CYS A 242 -4.75 5.86 3.18
C CYS A 242 -3.52 6.21 4.03
N GLY A 243 -3.71 7.11 4.98
CA GLY A 243 -2.69 7.40 5.98
C GLY A 243 -2.46 6.20 6.92
N ARG A 244 -1.21 6.01 7.34
CA ARG A 244 -0.83 5.01 8.36
C ARG A 244 -1.47 5.33 9.72
N THR A 245 -1.55 6.62 10.04
CA THR A 245 -2.22 7.19 11.21
C THR A 245 -3.28 8.19 10.75
N GLY A 246 -4.36 8.31 11.51
CA GLY A 246 -5.40 9.32 11.27
C GLY A 246 -5.18 10.57 12.14
N LYS A 247 -6.16 11.50 12.10
CA LYS A 247 -6.14 12.78 12.86
C LYS A 247 -5.77 12.70 14.34
N THR A 248 -6.12 11.61 15.03
CA THR A 248 -5.93 11.51 16.50
C THR A 248 -4.48 11.28 16.92
N GLY A 249 -3.58 10.93 15.99
CA GLY A 249 -2.13 10.98 16.20
C GLY A 249 -1.62 10.26 17.45
N LEU A 250 -2.30 9.21 17.93
CA LEU A 250 -1.77 8.43 19.05
C LEU A 250 -0.39 7.90 18.64
N LYS A 251 0.60 8.05 19.53
CA LYS A 251 1.95 7.46 19.44
C LYS A 251 1.89 5.94 19.60
N SER A 252 1.02 5.29 18.85
CA SER A 252 0.81 3.85 18.86
C SER A 252 1.89 3.17 18.05
N LEU A 253 2.30 1.99 18.51
CA LEU A 253 3.15 1.07 17.74
C LEU A 253 2.38 0.36 16.62
N LEU A 254 1.07 0.59 16.50
CA LEU A 254 0.18 -0.05 15.52
C LEU A 254 -0.34 0.95 14.49
N PRO A 255 -0.68 0.51 13.26
CA PRO A 255 -1.42 1.32 12.31
C PRO A 255 -2.76 1.78 12.91
N GLY A 256 -3.28 2.90 12.42
CA GLY A 256 -4.62 3.37 12.78
C GLY A 256 -5.70 2.31 12.47
N SER A 257 -6.83 2.37 13.18
CA SER A 257 -7.94 1.42 13.05
C SER A 257 -8.42 1.30 11.60
N THR A 258 -8.61 2.43 10.90
CA THR A 258 -8.97 2.44 9.48
C THR A 258 -7.93 1.72 8.64
N ALA A 259 -6.65 2.04 8.82
CA ALA A 259 -5.57 1.41 8.06
C ALA A 259 -5.57 -0.11 8.25
N GLN A 260 -5.73 -0.63 9.48
CA GLN A 260 -5.82 -2.07 9.75
C GLN A 260 -7.02 -2.74 9.07
N VAL A 261 -8.20 -2.12 9.13
CA VAL A 261 -9.41 -2.66 8.50
C VAL A 261 -9.23 -2.75 6.99
N LEU A 262 -8.74 -1.69 6.34
CA LEU A 262 -8.57 -1.66 4.88
C LEU A 262 -7.52 -2.65 4.40
N LEU A 263 -6.40 -2.68 5.11
CA LEU A 263 -5.36 -3.67 4.96
C LEU A 263 -5.94 -5.10 4.98
N GLY A 264 -6.77 -5.43 5.97
CA GLY A 264 -7.34 -6.77 6.08
C GLY A 264 -8.39 -7.06 5.00
N HIS A 265 -9.42 -6.22 4.92
CA HIS A 265 -10.69 -6.57 4.27
C HIS A 265 -10.72 -6.30 2.77
N LEU A 266 -9.84 -5.43 2.26
CA LEU A 266 -9.92 -5.05 0.86
C LEU A 266 -9.40 -6.15 -0.07
N PRO A 267 -10.05 -6.37 -1.23
CA PRO A 267 -9.58 -7.32 -2.24
C PRO A 267 -8.46 -6.75 -3.12
N CYS A 268 -8.38 -5.42 -3.24
CA CYS A 268 -7.45 -4.67 -4.09
C CYS A 268 -6.12 -4.34 -3.38
N ASP A 269 -5.16 -3.79 -4.12
CA ASP A 269 -3.89 -3.34 -3.55
C ASP A 269 -4.14 -2.22 -2.53
N VAL A 270 -3.31 -2.16 -1.47
CA VAL A 270 -3.46 -1.17 -0.40
C VAL A 270 -2.15 -0.43 -0.18
N LEU A 271 -2.19 0.90 -0.29
CA LEU A 271 -1.08 1.79 0.01
C LEU A 271 -1.29 2.48 1.36
N LEU A 272 -0.27 2.39 2.22
CA LEU A 272 -0.20 3.15 3.46
C LEU A 272 0.96 4.12 3.42
N ALA A 273 0.70 5.40 3.68
CA ALA A 273 1.73 6.43 3.67
C ALA A 273 1.65 7.33 4.92
N GLY A 274 2.65 8.18 5.10
CA GLY A 274 2.78 9.07 6.27
C GLY A 274 3.84 8.63 7.28
N VAL A 275 4.47 9.62 7.91
CA VAL A 275 5.48 9.45 8.95
C VAL A 275 4.84 9.22 10.32
N LYS A 276 5.61 8.62 11.24
CA LYS A 276 5.27 8.54 12.67
C LYS A 276 5.36 9.90 13.34
#